data_AF-A0A5N6G006-F1
#
_entry.id   AF-A0A5N6G006-F1
#
_cell.length_a   1.000
_cell.length_b   1.000
_cell.length_c   1.000
_cell.angle_alpha   90.00
_cell.angle_beta   90.00
_cell.angle_gamma   90.00
#
_symmetry.space_group_name_H-M   'P 1'
#
loop_
_entity.id
_entity.type
_entity.pdbx_description
1 polymer ?
#
loop_
_entity_poly.entity_id
_entity_poly.type
_entity_poly.pdbx_seq_one_letter_code
_entity_poly.pdbx_strand_id
1 'polypeptide(L)'
;MVPVTIPQFLLPRGIPSTRAFQSLTRANATHHRITTLTLTPNRRCASDNSKARVLAQPDKFRPPSHPARRVVQTRNGKIVGREPVNYPGPKLSEKEREEQKHRQYPNMFPPEGTVMYKFLTSRWIHIWIAMSVLTTLATFTFTTNFKRSSPFAHLLPSWSGLLSHPIDTVSQALSVFRMHVQHTSVQTREKRHQRVEDAEKRRQYRVAHGLEEPAEEKSEAQTDVVDDQSPIAADLEPKQGSEEYVDWDGKRKPVKKWLGIW
;
A
#
# COMPACT_ATOMS: atom_id res chain seq x y z
N MET A 1 22.20 11.90 -60.24
CA MET A 1 21.27 12.19 -59.13
C MET A 1 21.00 10.89 -58.41
N VAL A 2 21.26 10.82 -57.10
CA VAL A 2 21.16 9.58 -56.31
C VAL A 2 19.72 9.45 -55.80
N PRO A 3 19.05 8.29 -55.89
CA PRO A 3 17.69 8.14 -55.37
C PRO A 3 17.69 8.22 -53.84
N VAL A 4 16.76 9.00 -53.29
CA VAL A 4 16.54 9.13 -51.84
C VAL A 4 15.74 7.92 -51.36
N THR A 5 16.37 7.05 -50.56
CA THR A 5 15.71 5.91 -49.91
C THR A 5 14.89 6.41 -48.73
N ILE A 6 13.55 6.42 -48.87
CA ILE A 6 12.64 6.80 -47.79
C ILE A 6 12.66 5.69 -46.73
N PRO A 7 12.94 6.00 -45.45
CA PRO A 7 13.00 4.98 -44.42
C PRO A 7 11.61 4.40 -44.10
N GLN A 8 11.53 3.08 -43.95
CA GLN A 8 10.30 2.29 -43.85
C GLN A 8 9.36 2.61 -42.67
N PHE A 9 9.77 3.47 -41.73
CA PHE A 9 8.91 3.91 -40.63
C PHE A 9 8.01 5.10 -40.99
N LEU A 10 8.27 5.77 -42.12
CA LEU A 10 7.45 6.88 -42.63
C LEU A 10 6.31 6.44 -43.55
N LEU A 11 6.26 5.15 -43.91
CA LEU A 11 5.14 4.59 -44.66
C LEU A 11 4.04 4.13 -43.70
N PRO A 12 2.76 4.45 -43.97
CA PRO A 12 1.64 3.98 -43.15
C PRO A 12 1.64 2.46 -43.16
N ARG A 13 1.99 1.85 -42.03
CA ARG A 13 1.93 0.41 -41.87
C ARG A 13 0.46 0.02 -41.90
N GLY A 14 0.09 -0.78 -42.91
CA GLY A 14 -1.25 -1.36 -43.02
C GLY A 14 -1.64 -2.13 -41.75
N ILE A 15 -2.94 -2.31 -41.59
CA ILE A 15 -3.59 -2.93 -40.43
C ILE A 15 -2.88 -4.26 -40.09
N PRO A 16 -2.40 -4.46 -38.85
CA PRO A 16 -1.66 -5.66 -38.49
C PRO A 16 -2.51 -6.92 -38.73
N SER A 17 -1.97 -7.85 -39.51
CA SER A 17 -2.56 -9.17 -39.75
C SER A 17 -2.86 -9.88 -38.43
N THR A 18 -3.99 -10.59 -38.37
CA THR A 18 -4.41 -11.44 -37.24
C THR A 18 -3.32 -12.43 -36.79
N ARG A 19 -2.38 -12.76 -37.68
CA ARG A 19 -1.21 -13.62 -37.39
C ARG A 19 -0.19 -12.95 -36.47
N ALA A 20 -0.05 -11.62 -36.50
CA ALA A 20 0.87 -10.88 -35.64
C ALA A 20 0.36 -10.80 -34.18
N PHE A 21 -0.95 -10.84 -33.96
CA PHE A 21 -1.52 -10.93 -32.62
C PHE A 21 -1.31 -12.32 -31.98
N GLN A 22 -1.28 -13.39 -32.79
CA GLN A 22 -1.05 -14.75 -32.30
C GLN A 22 0.41 -15.02 -31.87
N SER A 23 1.40 -14.30 -32.42
CA SER A 23 2.79 -14.45 -32.00
C SER A 23 3.08 -13.78 -30.66
N LEU A 24 2.38 -12.68 -30.33
CA LEU A 24 2.51 -11.98 -29.05
C LEU A 24 1.86 -12.74 -27.88
N THR A 25 0.81 -13.52 -28.12
CA THR A 25 0.20 -14.38 -27.09
C THR A 25 1.03 -15.64 -26.80
N ARG A 26 1.84 -16.11 -27.75
CA ARG A 26 2.70 -17.30 -27.56
C ARG A 26 3.93 -17.04 -26.69
N ALA A 27 4.43 -15.80 -26.64
CA ALA A 27 5.59 -15.44 -25.84
C ALA A 27 5.34 -15.45 -24.32
N ASN A 28 4.07 -15.37 -23.88
CA ASN A 28 3.69 -15.34 -22.47
C ASN A 28 3.32 -16.73 -21.89
N ALA A 29 3.46 -17.81 -22.66
CA ALA A 29 3.00 -19.15 -22.28
C ALA A 29 4.11 -20.16 -21.90
N THR A 30 5.35 -19.70 -21.64
CA THR A 30 6.51 -20.58 -21.34
C THR A 30 6.97 -20.57 -19.88
N HIS A 31 6.21 -20.01 -18.96
CA HIS A 31 6.43 -20.20 -17.52
C HIS A 31 5.14 -20.66 -16.87
N HIS A 32 4.87 -21.97 -16.88
CA HIS A 32 4.14 -22.75 -15.86
C HIS A 32 3.94 -24.18 -16.38
N ARG A 33 5.01 -24.98 -16.41
CA ARG A 33 4.91 -26.45 -16.44
C ARG A 33 4.85 -26.95 -15.00
N ILE A 34 3.65 -27.09 -14.45
CA ILE A 34 3.39 -27.93 -13.28
C ILE A 34 2.76 -29.21 -13.80
N THR A 35 3.48 -30.31 -13.61
CA THR A 35 3.09 -31.67 -14.01
C THR A 35 2.00 -32.18 -13.07
N THR A 36 0.78 -32.41 -13.56
CA THR A 36 -0.26 -33.16 -12.84
C THR A 36 -0.48 -34.50 -13.53
N LEU A 37 0.15 -35.55 -13.02
CA LEU A 37 -0.13 -36.94 -13.37
C LEU A 37 -1.37 -37.41 -12.59
N THR A 38 -2.43 -37.74 -13.30
CA THR A 38 -3.61 -38.44 -12.81
C THR A 38 -3.29 -39.93 -12.64
N LEU A 39 -3.18 -40.41 -11.40
CA LEU A 39 -3.37 -41.82 -11.08
C LEU A 39 -4.49 -41.95 -10.03
N THR A 40 -5.43 -42.83 -10.34
CA THR A 40 -6.47 -43.33 -9.44
C THR A 40 -5.86 -44.05 -8.23
N PRO A 41 -6.49 -44.00 -7.05
CA PRO A 41 -6.31 -45.05 -6.07
C PRO A 41 -7.64 -45.67 -5.65
N ASN A 42 -7.73 -46.99 -5.84
CA ASN A 42 -8.59 -47.83 -5.03
C ASN A 42 -7.80 -48.27 -3.78
N ARG A 43 -8.56 -48.49 -2.69
CA ARG A 43 -8.21 -49.12 -1.40
C ARG A 43 -7.83 -48.21 -0.24
N ARG A 44 -8.84 -48.07 0.61
CA ARG A 44 -8.85 -47.78 2.04
C ARG A 44 -7.67 -48.43 2.78
N CYS A 45 -7.02 -47.65 3.65
CA CYS A 45 -6.59 -48.04 5.01
C CYS A 45 -6.26 -46.77 5.80
N ALA A 46 -6.85 -46.67 6.99
CA ALA A 46 -6.80 -45.52 7.87
C ALA A 46 -5.43 -45.35 8.55
N SER A 47 -4.85 -44.16 8.45
CA SER A 47 -4.30 -43.36 9.57
C SER A 47 -3.53 -42.19 8.96
N ASP A 48 -4.00 -40.99 9.27
CA ASP A 48 -3.51 -39.74 8.73
C ASP A 48 -2.18 -39.36 9.42
N ASN A 49 -1.07 -39.41 8.68
CA ASN A 49 0.18 -38.76 9.07
C ASN A 49 1.01 -38.46 7.81
N SER A 50 0.79 -37.26 7.26
CA SER A 50 1.31 -36.77 5.98
C SER A 50 2.80 -36.39 6.00
N LYS A 51 3.66 -37.22 6.59
CA LYS A 51 5.11 -37.04 6.54
C LYS A 51 5.75 -38.23 5.84
N ALA A 52 6.62 -37.95 4.87
CA ALA A 52 7.41 -38.98 4.20
C ALA A 52 8.16 -39.80 5.26
N ARG A 53 8.05 -41.13 5.19
CA ARG A 53 8.75 -42.07 6.08
C ARG A 53 10.25 -42.02 5.75
N VAL A 54 10.95 -41.06 6.34
CA VAL A 54 12.41 -40.90 6.26
C VAL A 54 13.04 -41.80 7.33
N LEU A 55 13.97 -42.67 6.92
CA LEU A 55 14.79 -43.45 7.83
C LEU A 55 15.55 -42.48 8.75
N ALA A 56 15.43 -42.63 10.07
CA ALA A 56 16.13 -41.77 11.01
C ALA A 56 17.64 -41.83 10.72
N GLN A 57 18.26 -40.68 10.47
CA GLN A 57 19.71 -40.64 10.30
C GLN A 57 20.36 -41.13 11.61
N PRO A 58 21.35 -42.05 11.56
CA PRO A 58 21.95 -42.61 12.75
C PRO A 58 22.61 -41.51 13.59
N ASP A 59 22.11 -41.31 14.81
CA ASP A 59 22.54 -40.25 15.75
C ASP A 59 23.96 -40.45 16.29
N LYS A 60 24.62 -41.56 15.97
CA LYS A 60 25.92 -41.92 16.54
C LYS A 60 27.08 -41.03 16.05
N PHE A 61 26.92 -40.33 14.93
CA PHE A 61 27.99 -39.56 14.29
C PHE A 61 27.61 -38.10 13.97
N ARG A 62 26.65 -37.54 14.69
CA ARG A 62 26.40 -36.10 14.62
C ARG A 62 27.26 -35.42 15.69
N PRO A 63 28.24 -34.56 15.31
CA PRO A 63 28.94 -33.77 16.32
C PRO A 63 27.90 -32.94 17.08
N PRO A 64 28.13 -32.65 18.37
CA PRO A 64 27.18 -31.87 19.16
C PRO A 64 26.86 -30.56 18.42
N SER A 65 25.63 -30.45 17.92
CA SER A 65 25.19 -29.26 17.20
C SER A 65 25.14 -28.11 18.19
N HIS A 66 25.89 -27.04 17.93
CA HIS A 66 25.74 -25.81 18.68
C HIS A 66 24.25 -25.41 18.70
N PRO A 67 23.69 -25.03 19.87
CA PRO A 67 22.27 -24.69 19.97
C PRO A 67 21.98 -23.50 19.05
N ALA A 68 21.10 -23.71 18.05
CA ALA A 68 20.72 -22.71 17.05
C ALA A 68 20.13 -21.43 17.65
N ARG A 69 19.70 -21.49 18.92
CA ARG A 69 19.22 -20.35 19.68
C ARG A 69 20.09 -20.21 20.92
N ARG A 70 20.70 -19.04 21.09
CA ARG A 70 21.41 -18.63 22.32
C ARG A 70 20.45 -18.88 23.50
N VAL A 71 20.68 -19.95 24.27
CA VAL A 71 19.86 -20.27 25.44
C VAL A 71 20.00 -19.09 26.40
N VAL A 72 18.91 -18.34 26.57
CA VAL A 72 18.83 -17.30 27.59
C VAL A 72 18.74 -18.06 28.90
N GLN A 73 19.79 -17.97 29.72
CA GLN A 73 19.84 -18.64 31.00
C GLN A 73 18.68 -18.12 31.87
N THR A 74 17.69 -18.98 32.13
CA THR A 74 16.60 -18.69 33.06
C THR A 74 17.00 -19.25 34.42
N ARG A 75 17.19 -18.38 35.42
CA ARG A 75 17.34 -18.81 36.82
C ARG A 75 15.97 -18.71 37.48
N ASN A 76 15.44 -19.83 38.01
CA ASN A 76 14.15 -19.89 38.70
C ASN A 76 12.97 -19.38 37.85
N GLY A 77 12.89 -19.76 36.58
CA GLY A 77 11.80 -19.34 35.67
C GLY A 77 11.82 -17.87 35.26
N LYS A 78 12.76 -17.06 35.79
CA LYS A 78 12.91 -15.65 35.44
C LYS A 78 14.01 -15.47 34.39
N ILE A 79 13.70 -14.72 33.34
CA ILE A 79 14.66 -14.28 32.34
C ILE A 79 15.63 -13.32 33.03
N VAL A 80 16.85 -13.78 33.33
CA VAL A 80 17.88 -12.92 33.88
C VAL A 80 18.45 -12.10 32.72
N GLY A 81 18.29 -10.77 32.79
CA GLY A 81 18.88 -9.84 31.84
C GLY A 81 20.36 -10.17 31.65
N ARG A 82 20.74 -10.43 30.40
CA ARG A 82 22.05 -10.94 30.03
C ARG A 82 23.09 -9.83 30.14
N GLU A 83 23.57 -9.54 31.35
CA GLU A 83 24.89 -8.95 31.44
C GLU A 83 25.87 -9.91 30.74
N PRO A 84 26.75 -9.42 29.85
CA PRO A 84 27.74 -10.28 29.22
C PRO A 84 28.55 -10.98 30.31
N VAL A 85 28.59 -12.31 30.25
CA VAL A 85 29.44 -13.10 31.14
C VAL A 85 30.88 -12.79 30.72
N ASN A 86 31.54 -11.89 31.45
CA ASN A 86 32.98 -11.66 31.33
C ASN A 86 33.68 -12.94 31.80
N TYR A 87 34.12 -13.77 30.86
CA TYR A 87 34.92 -14.94 31.18
C TYR A 87 36.28 -14.85 30.49
N PRO A 88 37.39 -15.12 31.20
CA PRO A 88 37.54 -15.38 32.63
C PRO A 88 37.91 -14.07 33.35
N GLY A 89 36.94 -13.32 33.89
CA GLY A 89 37.26 -12.05 34.56
C GLY A 89 36.21 -11.61 35.58
N PRO A 90 36.61 -10.83 36.60
CA PRO A 90 35.66 -10.19 37.51
C PRO A 90 34.63 -9.35 36.73
N LYS A 91 33.45 -9.16 37.33
CA LYS A 91 32.47 -8.22 36.80
C LYS A 91 33.09 -6.82 36.83
N LEU A 92 32.97 -6.09 35.71
CA LEU A 92 33.45 -4.71 35.63
C LEU A 92 32.78 -3.88 36.72
N SER A 93 33.58 -3.13 37.46
CA SER A 93 33.06 -2.16 38.42
C SER A 93 32.24 -1.09 37.70
N GLU A 94 31.29 -0.44 38.37
CA GLU A 94 30.49 0.63 37.76
C GLU A 94 31.37 1.77 37.25
N LYS A 95 32.45 2.08 37.98
CA LYS A 95 33.48 3.04 37.59
C LYS A 95 34.20 2.64 36.31
N GLU A 96 34.63 1.38 36.19
CA GLU A 96 35.27 0.87 34.97
C GLU A 96 34.32 0.89 33.76
N ARG A 97 33.02 0.66 33.97
CA ARG A 97 32.03 0.77 32.89
C ARG A 97 31.85 2.21 32.42
N GLU A 98 31.88 3.18 33.33
CA GLU A 98 31.84 4.61 32.98
C GLU A 98 33.11 5.04 32.23
N GLU A 99 34.28 4.61 32.71
CA GLU A 99 35.55 4.84 32.03
C GLU A 99 35.58 4.23 30.62
N GLN A 100 35.02 3.02 30.44
CA GLN A 100 34.91 2.38 29.13
C GLN A 100 34.02 3.16 28.15
N LYS A 101 32.99 3.86 28.63
CA LYS A 101 32.12 4.68 27.76
C LYS A 101 32.83 5.92 27.25
N HIS A 102 33.71 6.52 28.05
CA HIS A 102 34.41 7.76 27.72
C HIS A 102 35.83 7.54 27.17
N ARG A 103 36.30 6.30 27.10
CA ARG A 103 37.64 5.98 26.61
C ARG A 103 37.73 6.18 25.09
N GLN A 104 38.46 7.22 24.69
CA GLN A 104 38.64 7.60 23.29
C GLN A 104 39.93 6.98 22.72
N TYR A 105 39.86 6.40 21.52
CA TYR A 105 41.02 5.93 20.76
C TYR A 105 41.08 6.63 19.39
N PRO A 106 42.25 6.63 18.71
CA PRO A 106 42.38 7.17 17.36
C PRO A 106 41.37 6.52 16.40
N ASN A 107 40.76 7.30 15.50
CA ASN A 107 39.75 6.87 14.51
C ASN A 107 38.43 6.31 15.09
N MET A 108 38.14 6.52 16.37
CA MET A 108 36.82 6.21 16.92
C MET A 108 35.81 7.33 16.69
N PHE A 109 34.55 7.03 17.01
CA PHE A 109 33.43 7.98 17.01
C PHE A 109 33.81 9.27 17.76
N PRO A 110 33.40 10.46 17.29
CA PRO A 110 33.79 11.73 17.93
C PRO A 110 33.35 11.78 19.41
N PRO A 111 34.03 12.53 20.27
CA PRO A 111 33.70 12.57 21.69
C PRO A 111 32.31 13.14 21.96
N GLU A 112 31.71 12.71 23.07
CA GLU A 112 30.39 13.15 23.52
C GLU A 112 30.39 14.67 23.73
N GLY A 113 29.37 15.36 23.23
CA GLY A 113 29.27 16.83 23.27
C GLY A 113 29.66 17.54 21.98
N THR A 114 30.34 16.87 21.05
CA THR A 114 30.57 17.41 19.70
C THR A 114 29.28 17.44 18.87
N VAL A 115 29.16 18.37 17.93
CA VAL A 115 28.02 18.43 17.00
C VAL A 115 27.93 17.16 16.16
N MET A 116 29.08 16.62 15.74
CA MET A 116 29.14 15.37 14.96
C MET A 116 28.60 14.19 15.78
N TYR A 117 28.96 14.06 17.06
CA TYR A 117 28.39 13.05 17.96
C TYR A 117 26.86 13.19 18.06
N LYS A 118 26.37 14.43 18.25
CA LYS A 118 24.93 14.70 18.34
C LYS A 118 24.21 14.35 17.04
N PHE A 119 24.79 14.68 15.88
CA PHE A 119 24.21 14.37 14.58
C PHE A 119 24.09 12.87 14.35
N LEU A 120 25.17 12.10 14.58
CA LEU A 120 25.18 10.65 14.32
C LEU A 120 24.36 9.84 15.34
N THR A 121 24.30 10.27 16.60
CA THR A 121 23.64 9.49 17.67
C THR A 121 22.16 9.86 17.86
N SER A 122 21.75 11.09 17.53
CA SER A 122 20.37 11.52 17.82
C SER A 122 19.35 10.96 16.83
N ARG A 123 18.49 10.06 17.29
CA ARG A 123 17.38 9.52 16.49
C ARG A 123 16.44 10.61 15.98
N TRP A 124 16.20 11.65 16.79
CA TRP A 124 15.26 12.71 16.45
C TRP A 124 15.73 13.55 15.25
N ILE A 125 17.04 13.84 15.13
CA ILE A 125 17.57 14.57 13.97
C ILE A 125 17.39 13.75 12.68
N HIS A 126 17.65 12.44 12.75
CA HIS A 126 17.47 11.54 11.60
C HIS A 126 16.01 11.47 11.18
N ILE A 127 15.10 11.34 12.14
CA ILE A 127 13.65 11.33 11.89
C ILE A 127 13.24 12.66 11.26
N TRP A 128 13.69 13.79 11.80
CA TRP A 128 13.33 15.11 11.28
C TRP A 128 13.87 15.34 9.85
N ILE A 129 15.12 14.95 9.57
CA ILE A 129 15.71 15.04 8.23
C ILE A 129 14.99 14.10 7.26
N ALA A 130 14.79 12.83 7.63
CA ALA A 130 14.11 11.86 6.78
C ALA A 130 12.66 12.31 6.49
N MET A 131 11.93 12.77 7.50
CA MET A 131 10.56 13.26 7.35
C MET A 131 10.50 14.54 6.52
N SER A 132 11.43 15.49 6.69
CA SER A 132 11.46 16.73 5.91
C SER A 132 11.79 16.47 4.43
N VAL A 133 12.77 15.62 4.13
CA VAL A 133 13.10 15.22 2.75
C VAL A 133 11.93 14.47 2.11
N LEU A 134 11.28 13.55 2.83
CA LEU A 134 10.14 12.82 2.31
C LEU A 134 8.94 13.76 2.05
N THR A 135 8.66 14.71 2.95
CA THR A 135 7.54 15.65 2.82
C THR A 135 7.77 16.64 1.67
N THR A 136 8.99 17.15 1.52
CA THR A 136 9.36 18.06 0.42
C THR A 136 9.32 17.34 -0.94
N LEU A 137 9.79 16.10 -1.03
CA LEU A 137 9.69 15.31 -2.25
C LEU A 137 8.23 14.95 -2.58
N ALA A 138 7.42 14.59 -1.59
CA ALA A 138 6.00 14.32 -1.77
C ALA A 138 5.24 15.55 -2.29
N THR A 139 5.45 16.72 -1.69
CA THR A 139 4.82 17.98 -2.15
C THR A 139 5.33 18.40 -3.53
N PHE A 140 6.62 18.23 -3.83
CA PHE A 140 7.18 18.54 -5.15
C PHE A 140 6.63 17.63 -6.27
N THR A 141 6.59 16.31 -6.02
CA THR A 141 6.04 15.34 -6.97
C THR A 141 4.53 15.53 -7.15
N PHE A 142 3.79 15.76 -6.07
CA PHE A 142 2.36 16.09 -6.10
C PHE A 142 2.09 17.34 -6.94
N THR A 143 2.78 18.45 -6.68
CA THR A 143 2.60 19.70 -7.44
C THR A 143 2.99 19.55 -8.90
N THR A 144 4.06 18.81 -9.20
CA THR A 144 4.47 18.52 -10.59
C THR A 144 3.44 17.66 -11.33
N ASN A 145 2.88 16.64 -10.67
CA ASN A 145 1.82 15.83 -11.26
C ASN A 145 0.56 16.66 -11.49
N PHE A 146 0.14 17.44 -10.49
CA PHE A 146 -1.03 18.32 -10.58
C PHE A 146 -0.90 19.30 -11.75
N LYS A 147 0.27 19.93 -11.95
CA LYS A 147 0.50 20.84 -13.08
C LYS A 147 0.41 20.17 -14.45
N ARG A 148 0.63 18.85 -14.53
CA ARG A 148 0.53 18.06 -15.77
C ARG A 148 -0.88 17.53 -16.03
N SER A 149 -1.62 17.15 -14.99
CA SER A 149 -2.92 16.48 -15.11
C SER A 149 -4.12 17.40 -14.93
N SER A 150 -3.95 18.51 -14.21
CA SER A 150 -5.05 19.42 -13.87
C SER A 150 -5.21 20.54 -14.89
N PRO A 151 -6.44 20.80 -15.40
CA PRO A 151 -6.71 21.95 -16.26
C PRO A 151 -6.59 23.29 -15.51
N PHE A 152 -6.65 23.28 -14.17
CA PHE A 152 -6.58 24.47 -13.32
C PHE A 152 -5.17 24.84 -12.88
N ALA A 153 -4.13 24.27 -13.51
CA ALA A 153 -2.73 24.50 -13.14
C ALA A 153 -2.30 25.97 -13.20
N HIS A 154 -2.93 26.76 -14.07
CA HIS A 154 -2.66 28.18 -14.25
C HIS A 154 -3.18 29.06 -13.11
N LEU A 155 -4.13 28.56 -12.30
CA LEU A 155 -4.71 29.28 -11.16
C LEU A 155 -3.89 29.11 -9.88
N LEU A 156 -2.83 28.28 -9.89
CA LEU A 156 -1.98 28.07 -8.74
C LEU A 156 -1.19 29.34 -8.40
N PRO A 157 -1.13 29.72 -7.12
CA PRO A 157 -0.32 30.85 -6.69
C PRO A 157 1.17 30.57 -6.91
N SER A 158 1.94 31.63 -7.14
CA SER A 158 3.40 31.55 -7.22
C SER A 158 3.99 31.16 -5.86
N TRP A 159 5.08 30.37 -5.88
CA TRP A 159 5.82 30.00 -4.67
C TRP A 159 6.37 31.22 -3.90
N SER A 160 6.60 32.34 -4.58
CA SER A 160 6.99 33.60 -3.93
C SER A 160 5.91 34.13 -2.98
N GLY A 161 4.62 33.84 -3.24
CA GLY A 161 3.49 34.25 -2.40
C GLY A 161 3.52 33.61 -1.01
N LEU A 162 4.13 32.43 -0.86
CA LEU A 162 4.25 31.75 0.44
C LEU A 162 5.10 32.55 1.45
N LEU A 163 6.04 33.38 0.99
CA LEU A 163 6.88 34.18 1.88
C LEU A 163 6.16 35.45 2.36
N SER A 164 5.32 36.06 1.52
CA SER A 164 4.60 37.29 1.84
C SER A 164 3.26 37.05 2.52
N HIS A 165 2.46 36.11 1.98
CA HIS A 165 1.10 35.79 2.43
C HIS A 165 0.91 34.27 2.50
N PRO A 166 1.45 33.60 3.53
CA PRO A 166 1.46 32.15 3.61
C PRO A 166 0.05 31.55 3.71
N ILE A 167 -0.83 32.18 4.49
CA ILE A 167 -2.18 31.68 4.74
C ILE A 167 -3.04 31.80 3.48
N ASP A 168 -3.02 32.96 2.82
CA ASP A 168 -3.79 33.20 1.61
C ASP A 168 -3.35 32.28 0.47
N THR A 169 -2.03 32.11 0.30
CA THR A 169 -1.44 31.23 -0.70
C THR A 169 -1.89 29.77 -0.51
N VAL A 170 -1.89 29.27 0.72
CA VAL A 170 -2.38 27.92 1.02
C VAL A 170 -3.88 27.80 0.77
N SER A 171 -4.68 28.80 1.18
CA SER A 171 -6.13 28.79 0.94
C SER A 171 -6.48 28.78 -0.55
N GLN A 172 -5.75 29.53 -1.37
CA GLN A 172 -5.89 29.54 -2.82
C GLN A 172 -5.45 28.22 -3.45
N ALA A 173 -4.35 27.62 -2.98
CA ALA A 173 -3.95 26.29 -3.44
C ALA A 173 -5.02 25.23 -3.12
N LEU A 174 -5.65 25.30 -1.95
CA LEU A 174 -6.74 24.41 -1.55
C LEU A 174 -8.01 24.63 -2.38
N SER A 175 -8.35 25.88 -2.72
CA SER A 175 -9.52 26.15 -3.58
C SER A 175 -9.32 25.59 -4.99
N VAL A 176 -8.11 25.73 -5.54
CA VAL A 176 -7.73 25.15 -6.84
C VAL A 176 -7.74 23.62 -6.80
N PHE A 177 -7.26 23.02 -5.70
CA PHE A 177 -7.36 21.59 -5.49
C PHE A 177 -8.82 21.11 -5.41
N ARG A 178 -9.70 21.84 -4.71
CA ARG A 178 -11.13 21.52 -4.65
C ARG A 178 -11.78 21.55 -6.03
N MET A 179 -11.46 22.54 -6.87
CA MET A 179 -11.94 22.60 -8.26
C MET A 179 -11.46 21.40 -9.08
N HIS A 180 -10.21 20.97 -8.91
CA HIS A 180 -9.69 19.76 -9.54
C HIS A 180 -10.47 18.50 -9.13
N VAL A 181 -10.75 18.34 -7.83
CA VAL A 181 -11.54 17.21 -7.32
C VAL A 181 -12.98 17.25 -7.83
N GLN A 182 -13.60 18.43 -7.88
CA GLN A 182 -14.94 18.59 -8.47
C GLN A 182 -14.96 18.19 -9.94
N HIS A 183 -13.96 18.62 -10.72
CA HIS A 183 -13.87 18.26 -12.13
C HIS A 183 -13.67 16.76 -12.35
N THR A 184 -12.78 16.11 -11.58
CA THR A 184 -12.57 14.67 -11.69
C THR A 184 -13.79 13.87 -11.23
N SER A 185 -14.52 14.37 -10.22
CA SER A 185 -15.79 13.80 -9.78
C SER A 185 -16.85 13.86 -10.88
N VAL A 186 -17.04 15.02 -11.51
CA VAL A 186 -17.99 15.20 -12.62
C VAL A 186 -17.64 14.28 -13.79
N GLN A 187 -16.39 14.27 -14.23
CA GLN A 187 -15.95 13.37 -15.32
C GLN A 187 -16.17 11.88 -14.97
N THR A 188 -15.95 11.49 -13.72
CA THR A 188 -16.15 10.12 -13.27
C THR A 188 -17.63 9.77 -13.26
N ARG A 189 -18.49 10.68 -12.79
CA ARG A 189 -19.94 10.54 -12.79
C ARG A 189 -20.49 10.41 -14.22
N GLU A 190 -20.02 11.23 -15.16
CA GLU A 190 -20.39 11.14 -16.57
C GLU A 190 -19.99 9.79 -17.18
N LYS A 191 -18.77 9.31 -16.91
CA LYS A 191 -18.33 7.98 -17.35
C LYS A 191 -19.17 6.85 -16.76
N ARG A 192 -19.61 6.97 -15.51
CA ARG A 192 -20.53 6.00 -14.88
C ARG A 192 -21.91 6.07 -15.54
N HIS A 193 -22.43 7.27 -15.77
CA HIS A 193 -23.71 7.49 -16.45
C HIS A 193 -23.74 6.86 -17.84
N GLN A 194 -22.69 7.08 -18.65
CA GLN A 194 -22.55 6.46 -19.98
C GLN A 194 -22.57 4.92 -19.91
N ARG A 195 -21.95 4.30 -18.90
CA ARG A 195 -21.99 2.84 -18.73
C ARG A 195 -23.38 2.32 -18.41
N VAL A 196 -24.14 3.05 -17.59
CA VAL A 196 -25.52 2.71 -17.24
C VAL A 196 -26.41 2.88 -18.46
N GLU A 197 -26.34 4.01 -19.17
CA GLU A 197 -27.07 4.23 -20.43
C GLU A 197 -26.78 3.12 -21.46
N ASP A 198 -25.53 2.71 -21.60
CA ASP A 198 -25.14 1.64 -22.51
C ASP A 198 -25.72 0.29 -22.08
N ALA A 199 -25.86 0.02 -20.79
CA ALA A 199 -26.51 -1.18 -20.27
C ALA A 199 -28.03 -1.14 -20.52
N GLU A 200 -28.65 0.02 -20.30
CA GLU A 200 -30.07 0.26 -20.55
C GLU A 200 -30.43 0.14 -22.03
N LYS A 201 -29.66 0.73 -22.93
CA LYS A 201 -29.85 0.58 -24.39
C LYS A 201 -29.80 -0.88 -24.80
N ARG A 202 -28.85 -1.66 -24.26
CA ARG A 202 -28.77 -3.11 -24.50
C ARG A 202 -29.98 -3.84 -23.95
N ARG A 203 -30.48 -3.43 -22.79
CA ARG A 203 -31.68 -4.00 -22.19
C ARG A 203 -32.93 -3.71 -23.02
N GLN A 204 -33.15 -2.46 -23.40
CA GLN A 204 -34.24 -2.03 -24.28
C GLN A 204 -34.20 -2.79 -25.61
N TYR A 205 -33.02 -3.00 -26.19
CA TYR A 205 -32.86 -3.80 -27.41
C TYR A 205 -33.32 -5.25 -27.23
N ARG A 206 -32.96 -5.91 -26.11
CA ARG A 206 -33.40 -7.29 -25.83
C ARG A 206 -34.91 -7.39 -25.62
N VAL A 207 -35.49 -6.44 -24.88
CA VAL A 207 -36.94 -6.38 -24.65
C VAL A 207 -37.68 -6.18 -25.97
N ALA A 208 -37.23 -5.25 -26.82
CA ALA A 208 -37.84 -5.00 -28.13
C ALA A 208 -37.75 -6.20 -29.09
N HIS A 209 -36.72 -7.03 -28.95
CA HIS A 209 -36.57 -8.27 -29.72
C HIS A 209 -37.20 -9.50 -29.04
N GLY A 210 -37.94 -9.31 -27.93
CA GLY A 210 -38.66 -10.38 -27.23
C GLY A 210 -37.75 -11.38 -26.50
N LEU A 211 -36.47 -11.05 -26.25
CA LEU A 211 -35.55 -11.89 -25.49
C LEU A 211 -35.69 -11.71 -23.96
N GLU A 212 -36.40 -10.67 -23.50
CA GLU A 212 -36.58 -10.34 -22.08
C GLU A 212 -37.98 -9.72 -21.89
N GLU A 213 -38.75 -10.12 -20.86
CA GLU A 213 -40.06 -9.51 -20.57
C GLU A 213 -39.88 -8.05 -20.10
N PRO A 214 -40.82 -7.14 -20.46
CA PRO A 214 -40.75 -5.74 -20.03
C PRO A 214 -40.86 -5.69 -18.51
N ALA A 215 -39.75 -5.37 -17.82
CA ALA A 215 -39.74 -5.27 -16.36
C ALA A 215 -40.45 -4.00 -15.86
N GLU A 216 -41.74 -3.88 -16.12
CA GLU A 216 -42.59 -2.87 -15.48
C GLU A 216 -42.83 -3.19 -13.99
N GLU A 217 -42.53 -4.41 -13.52
CA GLU A 217 -42.78 -4.82 -12.11
C GLU A 217 -41.53 -4.91 -11.22
N LYS A 218 -40.31 -4.70 -11.73
CA LYS A 218 -39.06 -4.85 -10.94
C LYS A 218 -38.21 -3.57 -10.82
N SER A 219 -38.68 -2.45 -11.36
CA SER A 219 -37.97 -1.18 -11.31
C SER A 219 -38.12 -0.44 -9.97
N GLU A 220 -39.23 -0.60 -9.25
CA GLU A 220 -39.45 0.17 -8.00
C GLU A 220 -38.62 -0.34 -6.80
N ALA A 221 -38.18 -1.60 -6.81
CA ALA A 221 -37.36 -2.18 -5.73
C ALA A 221 -35.85 -2.06 -5.97
N GLN A 222 -35.41 -1.60 -7.16
CA GLN A 222 -34.00 -1.57 -7.56
C GLN A 222 -33.54 -0.19 -8.08
N THR A 223 -34.28 0.87 -7.79
CA THR A 223 -33.84 2.26 -8.00
C THR A 223 -33.23 2.90 -6.75
N ASP A 224 -33.39 2.26 -5.58
CA ASP A 224 -32.82 2.70 -4.30
C ASP A 224 -31.46 2.04 -3.98
N VAL A 225 -30.68 1.66 -5.01
CA VAL A 225 -29.22 1.54 -4.82
C VAL A 225 -28.67 2.96 -4.91
N VAL A 226 -28.91 3.68 -3.83
CA VAL A 226 -28.32 4.97 -3.51
C VAL A 226 -26.82 4.91 -3.82
N ASP A 227 -26.34 5.90 -4.54
CA ASP A 227 -24.96 6.13 -4.93
C ASP A 227 -24.11 6.39 -3.67
N ASP A 228 -23.89 5.37 -2.84
CA ASP A 228 -23.12 5.36 -1.58
C ASP A 228 -21.60 5.61 -1.80
N GLN A 229 -21.20 5.96 -3.02
CA GLN A 229 -19.81 6.15 -3.43
C GLN A 229 -19.46 7.60 -3.78
N SER A 230 -20.34 8.56 -3.46
CA SER A 230 -20.04 9.99 -3.57
C SER A 230 -19.55 10.54 -2.21
N PRO A 231 -18.35 11.15 -2.11
CA PRO A 231 -17.79 11.64 -0.85
C PRO A 231 -18.41 12.97 -0.36
N ILE A 232 -19.59 13.33 -0.86
CA ILE A 232 -20.33 14.51 -0.42
C ILE A 232 -21.43 13.99 0.49
N ALA A 233 -21.21 14.16 1.80
CA ALA A 233 -22.23 13.89 2.80
C ALA A 233 -23.48 14.68 2.42
N ALA A 234 -24.60 13.98 2.28
CA ALA A 234 -25.89 14.64 2.30
C ALA A 234 -26.04 15.32 3.66
N ASP A 235 -26.36 16.62 3.66
CA ASP A 235 -26.74 17.36 4.86
C ASP A 235 -28.06 16.77 5.39
N LEU A 236 -27.96 15.67 6.14
CA LEU A 236 -29.05 15.13 6.92
C LEU A 236 -29.14 15.93 8.20
N GLU A 237 -30.15 16.78 8.30
CA GLU A 237 -30.52 17.43 9.55
C GLU A 237 -30.62 16.39 10.68
N PRO A 238 -30.00 16.65 11.85
CA PRO A 238 -29.88 15.64 12.89
C PRO A 238 -31.22 15.43 13.58
N LYS A 239 -31.88 14.31 13.29
CA LYS A 239 -32.88 13.74 14.21
C LYS A 239 -32.17 13.37 15.50
N GLN A 240 -32.61 14.02 16.58
CA GLN A 240 -32.13 13.82 17.94
C GLN A 240 -32.17 12.34 18.35
N GLY A 241 -31.00 11.81 18.71
CA GLY A 241 -30.86 10.80 19.77
C GLY A 241 -31.02 9.33 19.41
N SER A 242 -30.00 8.73 18.77
CA SER A 242 -29.47 7.39 19.11
C SER A 242 -28.38 6.97 18.10
N GLU A 243 -27.14 7.41 18.31
CA GLU A 243 -25.98 6.93 17.53
C GLU A 243 -25.51 5.58 18.12
N GLU A 244 -26.23 4.52 17.76
CA GLU A 244 -25.83 3.14 18.01
C GLU A 244 -25.24 2.54 16.73
N TYR A 245 -24.02 2.00 16.79
CA TYR A 245 -23.43 1.23 15.68
C TYR A 245 -23.55 -0.27 15.95
N VAL A 246 -23.75 -1.05 14.88
CA VAL A 246 -23.85 -2.51 14.93
C VAL A 246 -22.48 -3.10 14.61
N ASP A 247 -21.83 -3.70 15.62
CA ASP A 247 -20.58 -4.44 15.42
C ASP A 247 -20.80 -5.66 14.51
N TRP A 248 -19.73 -6.20 13.92
CA TRP A 248 -19.74 -7.42 13.10
C TRP A 248 -20.40 -8.65 13.76
N ASP A 249 -20.49 -8.65 15.10
CA ASP A 249 -21.17 -9.68 15.90
C ASP A 249 -22.65 -9.36 16.19
N GLY A 250 -23.24 -8.37 15.51
CA GLY A 250 -24.66 -8.01 15.60
C GLY A 250 -25.09 -7.29 16.89
N LYS A 251 -24.14 -6.87 17.73
CA LYS A 251 -24.42 -6.19 19.00
C LYS A 251 -24.40 -4.67 18.81
N ARG A 252 -25.46 -3.99 19.29
CA ARG A 252 -25.56 -2.53 19.28
C ARG A 252 -24.71 -1.95 20.41
N LYS A 253 -23.79 -1.05 20.08
CA LYS A 253 -22.98 -0.33 21.06
C LYS A 253 -23.06 1.18 20.83
N PRO A 254 -23.05 1.98 21.90
CA PRO A 254 -23.04 3.44 21.78
C PRO A 254 -21.71 3.93 21.21
N VAL A 255 -21.75 4.88 20.28
CA VAL A 255 -20.55 5.50 19.70
C VAL A 255 -19.86 6.36 20.76
N LYS A 256 -18.61 6.02 21.09
CA LYS A 256 -17.83 6.77 22.08
C LYS A 256 -17.20 7.99 21.42
N LYS A 257 -17.79 9.17 21.65
CA LYS A 257 -17.31 10.45 21.14
C LYS A 257 -15.97 10.82 21.79
N TRP A 258 -14.91 10.90 21.01
CA TRP A 258 -13.62 11.44 21.44
C TRP A 258 -13.31 12.67 20.58
N LEU A 259 -13.07 13.81 21.23
CA LEU A 259 -12.72 15.09 20.60
C LEU A 259 -13.81 15.73 19.71
N GLY A 260 -15.10 15.44 19.94
CA GLY A 260 -16.21 16.23 19.39
C GLY A 260 -16.43 16.12 17.88
N ILE A 261 -15.91 15.07 17.24
CA ILE A 261 -16.12 14.80 15.82
C ILE A 261 -17.08 13.61 15.72
N TRP A 262 -18.08 13.74 14.84
CA TRP A 262 -19.17 12.80 14.57
C TRP A 262 -18.66 11.53 13.87
#